data_AF-A0A4V3M6U0-F1
#
_entry.id   AF-A0A4V3M6U0-F1
#
_cell.length_a   1.000
_cell.length_b   1.000
_cell.length_c   1.000
_cell.angle_alpha   90.00
_cell.angle_beta   90.00
_cell.angle_gamma   90.00
#
_symmetry.space_group_name_H-M   'P 1'
#
loop_
_entity.id
_entity.type
_entity.pdbx_description
1 polymer ?
#
loop_
_entity_poly.entity_id
_entity_poly.type
_entity_poly.pdbx_seq_one_letter_code
_entity_poly.pdbx_strand_id
1 'polypeptide(L)'
;IYPIGLFWAFLNGALFVGYIMLGHRVARTGAADGIAGLGAAMAVAFVVVLPIGFTDALPAFFSPPLLIAAVGVGICSSVIPYACDQLAMARRSE
;
A
#
# COMPACT_ATOMS: atom_id res chain seq x y z
N ILE A 1 19.71 21.09 -11.69
CA ILE A 1 18.45 20.30 -11.75
C ILE A 1 18.82 18.90 -12.21
N TYR A 2 18.47 17.85 -11.46
CA TYR A 2 18.68 16.47 -11.91
C TYR A 2 17.48 16.08 -12.79
N PRO A 3 17.61 16.03 -14.13
CA PRO A 3 16.47 15.80 -15.02
C PRO A 3 15.76 14.47 -14.72
N ILE A 4 16.52 13.45 -14.30
CA ILE A 4 16.00 12.17 -13.85
C ILE A 4 15.14 12.30 -12.58
N GLY A 5 15.55 13.13 -11.61
CA GLY A 5 14.80 13.35 -10.38
C GLY A 5 13.50 14.10 -10.64
N LEU A 6 13.53 15.07 -11.56
CA LEU A 6 12.33 15.79 -11.99
C LEU A 6 11.34 14.85 -12.70
N PHE A 7 11.82 13.95 -13.55
CA PHE A 7 11.01 12.91 -14.18
C PHE A 7 10.30 12.02 -13.13
N TRP A 8 11.04 11.51 -12.14
CA TRP A 8 10.47 10.69 -11.07
C TRP A 8 9.43 11.45 -10.23
N ALA A 9 9.66 12.75 -9.97
CA ALA A 9 8.69 13.58 -9.26
C ALA A 9 7.37 13.74 -10.04
N PHE A 10 7.43 14.03 -11.34
CA PHE A 10 6.23 14.12 -12.17
C PHE A 10 5.53 12.77 -12.35
N LEU A 11 6.29 11.69 -12.52
CA LEU A 11 5.75 10.33 -12.61
C LEU A 11 5.02 9.95 -11.31
N ASN A 12 5.61 10.24 -10.15
CA ASN A 12 4.98 9.99 -8.86
C ASN A 12 3.67 10.78 -8.72
N GLY A 13 3.68 12.07 -9.07
CA GLY A 13 2.49 12.91 -9.05
C GLY A 13 1.38 12.39 -9.97
N ALA A 14 1.72 11.97 -11.19
CA ALA A 14 0.76 11.41 -12.14
C ALA A 14 0.15 10.08 -11.63
N LEU A 15 0.97 9.19 -11.08
CA LEU A 15 0.52 7.94 -10.46
C LEU A 15 -0.39 8.19 -9.25
N PHE A 16 -0.05 9.18 -8.43
CA PHE A 16 -0.85 9.55 -7.25
C PHE A 16 -2.25 10.07 -7.64
N VAL A 17 -2.32 10.93 -8.66
CA VAL A 17 -3.60 11.40 -9.21
C VAL A 17 -4.41 10.21 -9.75
N GLY A 18 -3.76 9.31 -10.49
CA GLY A 18 -4.39 8.08 -11.00
C GLY A 18 -4.95 7.19 -9.88
N TYR A 19 -4.20 7.01 -8.78
CA TYR A 19 -4.63 6.27 -7.60
C TYR A 19 -5.90 6.86 -6.98
N ILE A 20 -5.96 8.18 -6.78
CA ILE A 20 -7.14 8.86 -6.22
C ILE A 20 -8.36 8.67 -7.12
N MET A 21 -8.21 8.86 -8.43
CA MET A 21 -9.30 8.68 -9.39
C MET A 21 -9.81 7.24 -9.43
N LEU A 22 -8.90 6.26 -9.39
CA LEU A 22 -9.26 4.84 -9.36
C LEU A 22 -9.95 4.49 -8.03
N GLY A 23 -9.43 4.96 -6.90
CA GLY A 23 -10.04 4.76 -5.58
C GLY A 23 -11.46 5.32 -5.53
N HIS A 24 -11.68 6.53 -6.05
CA HIS A 24 -13.01 7.13 -6.15
C HIS A 24 -13.94 6.31 -7.07
N ARG A 25 -13.43 5.80 -8.20
CA ARG A 25 -14.19 4.93 -9.09
C ARG A 25 -14.60 3.61 -8.41
N VAL A 26 -13.68 2.97 -7.69
CA VAL A 26 -13.92 1.70 -6.97
C VAL A 26 -14.95 1.88 -5.85
N ALA A 27 -14.83 2.97 -5.08
CA ALA A 27 -15.78 3.31 -4.03
C ALA A 27 -17.22 3.48 -4.57
N ARG A 28 -17.36 4.09 -5.75
CA ARG A 28 -18.66 4.28 -6.41
C ARG A 28 -19.29 2.99 -6.94
N THR A 29 -18.48 1.98 -7.26
CA THR A 29 -18.97 0.68 -7.76
C THR A 29 -19.42 -0.28 -6.65
N GLY A 30 -19.39 0.14 -5.38
CA GLY A 30 -19.92 -0.66 -4.27
C GLY A 30 -19.07 -1.89 -3.92
N ALA A 31 -17.79 -1.89 -4.28
CA ALA A 31 -16.83 -2.92 -3.89
C ALA A 31 -16.49 -2.77 -2.39
N ALA A 32 -17.47 -3.06 -1.53
CA ALA A 32 -17.44 -2.88 -0.08
C ALA A 32 -17.10 -4.18 0.68
N ASP A 33 -16.46 -5.16 0.03
CA ASP A 33 -15.79 -6.27 0.73
C ASP A 33 -14.47 -5.77 1.31
N GLY A 34 -14.59 -4.86 2.29
CA GLY A 34 -13.55 -3.91 2.65
C GLY A 34 -12.22 -4.52 3.12
N ILE A 35 -12.24 -5.68 3.78
CA ILE A 35 -11.01 -6.38 4.23
C ILE A 35 -10.45 -7.29 3.14
N ALA A 36 -11.30 -8.06 2.44
CA ALA A 36 -10.85 -8.99 1.41
C ALA A 36 -10.32 -8.27 0.17
N GLY A 37 -11.00 -7.19 -0.25
CA GLY A 37 -10.55 -6.33 -1.35
C GLY A 37 -9.22 -5.63 -1.04
N LEU A 38 -9.04 -5.20 0.22
CA LEU A 38 -7.79 -4.59 0.67
C LEU A 38 -6.65 -5.61 0.75
N GLY A 39 -6.93 -6.81 1.25
CA GLY A 39 -5.97 -7.93 1.27
C GLY A 39 -5.53 -8.32 -0.13
N ALA A 40 -6.47 -8.41 -1.08
CA ALA A 40 -6.16 -8.66 -2.49
C ALA A 40 -5.31 -7.53 -3.11
N ALA A 41 -5.65 -6.27 -2.83
CA ALA A 41 -4.86 -5.12 -3.29
C ALA A 41 -3.43 -5.14 -2.72
N MET A 42 -3.26 -5.48 -1.45
CA MET A 42 -1.95 -5.65 -0.81
C MET A 42 -1.16 -6.80 -1.43
N ALA A 43 -1.80 -7.92 -1.77
CA ALA A 43 -1.15 -9.05 -2.43
C ALA A 43 -0.69 -8.68 -3.86
N VAL A 44 -1.53 -7.98 -4.63
CA VAL A 44 -1.15 -7.47 -5.96
C VAL A 44 0.00 -6.48 -5.84
N ALA A 45 -0.07 -5.54 -4.90
CA ALA A 45 1.01 -4.58 -4.66
C ALA A 45 2.33 -5.29 -4.30
N PHE A 46 2.27 -6.31 -3.45
CA PHE A 46 3.43 -7.14 -3.13
C PHE A 46 4.03 -7.79 -4.38
N VAL A 47 3.22 -8.47 -5.21
CA VAL A 47 3.72 -9.14 -6.42
C VAL A 47 4.32 -8.14 -7.42
N VAL A 48 3.76 -6.94 -7.54
CA VAL A 48 4.25 -5.91 -8.47
C VAL A 48 5.52 -5.23 -7.97
N VAL A 49 5.61 -4.94 -6.67
CA VAL A 49 6.72 -4.16 -6.07
C VAL A 49 7.89 -5.03 -5.67
N LEU A 50 7.66 -6.27 -5.24
CA LEU A 50 8.71 -7.22 -4.84
C LEU A 50 9.84 -7.32 -5.87
N PRO A 51 9.61 -7.56 -7.19
CA PRO A 51 10.71 -7.69 -8.14
C PRO A 51 11.53 -6.40 -8.31
N ILE A 52 10.94 -5.23 -8.06
CA ILE A 52 11.61 -3.93 -8.19
C ILE A 52 12.58 -3.71 -7.02
N GLY A 53 12.19 -4.08 -5.80
CA GLY A 53 12.98 -3.88 -4.59
C GLY A 53 13.75 -5.11 -4.10
N PHE A 54 13.65 -6.26 -4.79
CA PHE A 54 14.16 -7.54 -4.29
C PHE A 54 15.66 -7.49 -3.99
N THR A 55 16.44 -6.91 -4.91
CA THR A 55 17.91 -6.83 -4.77
C THR A 55 18.32 -5.97 -3.58
N ASP A 56 17.60 -4.89 -3.33
CA ASP A 56 17.89 -3.96 -2.24
C ASP A 56 17.40 -4.51 -0.89
N ALA A 57 16.37 -5.35 -0.91
CA ALA A 57 15.80 -6.00 0.28
C ALA A 57 16.61 -7.24 0.73
N LEU A 58 17.40 -7.86 -0.15
CA LEU A 58 18.20 -9.06 0.15
C LEU A 58 18.96 -9.00 1.49
N PRO A 59 19.72 -7.93 1.81
CA PRO A 59 20.46 -7.85 3.06
C PRO A 59 19.57 -7.84 4.31
N ALA A 60 18.34 -7.30 4.19
CA ALA A 60 17.40 -7.23 5.31
C ALA A 60 16.91 -8.62 5.74
N PHE A 61 16.83 -9.59 4.81
CA PHE A 61 16.43 -10.96 5.13
C PHE A 61 17.44 -11.71 6.01
N PHE A 62 18.70 -11.29 6.01
CA PHE A 62 19.74 -11.91 6.84
C PHE A 62 19.91 -11.25 8.21
N SER A 63 19.12 -10.20 8.51
CA SER A 63 19.19 -9.47 9.76
C SER A 63 17.89 -9.64 10.55
N PRO A 64 17.88 -10.48 11.61
CA PRO A 64 16.69 -10.68 12.44
C PRO A 64 16.10 -9.37 12.99
N PRO A 65 16.89 -8.37 13.44
CA PRO A 65 16.35 -7.09 13.87
C PRO A 65 15.60 -6.33 12.76
N LEU A 66 16.11 -6.35 11.52
CA LEU A 66 15.47 -5.69 10.40
C LEU A 66 14.16 -6.38 9.99
N LEU A 67 14.11 -7.71 10.07
CA LEU A 67 12.87 -8.46 9.85
C LEU A 67 11.81 -8.11 10.88
N ILE A 68 12.17 -8.06 12.16
CA ILE A 68 11.24 -7.68 13.24
C ILE A 68 10.76 -6.24 13.03
N ALA A 69 11.65 -5.32 12.67
CA ALA A 69 11.30 -3.94 12.37
C ALA A 69 10.34 -3.85 11.16
N ALA A 70 10.60 -4.60 10.08
CA ALA A 70 9.75 -4.64 8.90
C ALA A 70 8.35 -5.17 9.22
N VAL A 71 8.25 -6.24 10.01
CA VAL A 71 6.96 -6.76 10.50
C VAL A 71 6.23 -5.72 11.35
N GLY A 72 6.94 -5.10 12.30
CA GLY A 72 6.37 -4.05 13.15
C GLY A 72 5.85 -2.86 12.35
N VAL A 73 6.62 -2.39 11.37
CA VAL A 73 6.20 -1.32 10.43
C VAL A 73 4.94 -1.74 9.67
N GLY A 74 4.90 -2.95 9.11
CA GLY A 74 3.73 -3.43 8.37
C GLY A 74 2.46 -3.52 9.24
N ILE A 75 2.60 -4.00 10.48
CA ILE A 75 1.47 -4.09 11.41
C ILE A 75 0.98 -2.70 11.82
N CYS A 76 1.89 -1.81 12.23
CA CYS A 76 1.54 -0.49 12.76
C CYS A 76 1.04 0.47 11.66
N SER A 77 1.57 0.40 10.43
CA SER A 77 1.22 1.33 9.36
C SER A 77 0.06 0.85 8.48
N SER A 78 -0.15 -0.46 8.35
CA SER A 78 -1.17 -1.01 7.45
C SER A 78 -2.24 -1.78 8.24
N VAL A 79 -1.87 -2.85 8.94
CA VAL A 79 -2.85 -3.79 9.53
C VAL A 79 -3.77 -3.10 10.54
N ILE A 80 -3.19 -2.39 11.52
CA ILE A 80 -3.97 -1.73 12.58
C ILE A 80 -4.82 -0.58 12.01
N PRO A 81 -4.25 0.38 11.24
CA PRO A 81 -5.04 1.48 10.69
C PRO A 81 -6.17 1.00 9.79
N TYR A 82 -5.92 0.01 8.94
CA TYR A 82 -6.94 -0.53 8.06
C TYR A 82 -8.05 -1.26 8.82
N ALA A 83 -7.72 -2.07 9.84
CA ALA A 83 -8.73 -2.71 10.67
C ALA A 83 -9.62 -1.66 11.36
N CYS A 84 -9.02 -0.61 11.94
CA CYS A 84 -9.75 0.49 12.55
C CYS A 84 -10.64 1.25 11.56
N ASP A 85 -10.13 1.54 10.36
CA ASP A 85 -10.88 2.23 9.31
C ASP A 85 -12.11 1.42 8.87
N GLN A 86 -11.93 0.12 8.63
CA GLN A 86 -13.02 -0.78 8.25
C GLN A 86 -14.08 -0.90 9.36
N LEU A 87 -13.68 -1.03 10.62
CA LEU A 87 -14.60 -1.05 11.78
C LEU A 87 -15.37 0.28 11.93
N ALA A 88 -14.72 1.42 11.67
CA ALA A 88 -15.35 2.73 11.74
C ALA A 88 -16.39 2.94 10.62
N MET A 89 -16.11 2.45 9.41
CA MET A 89 -17.07 2.49 8.29
C MET A 89 -18.26 1.58 8.54
N ALA A 90 -18.04 0.35 9.02
CA ALA A 90 -19.11 -0.60 9.36
C ALA A 90 -20.04 -0.07 10.46
N ARG A 91 -19.51 0.70 11.43
CA ARG A 91 -20.31 1.34 12.48
C ARG A 91 -21.18 2.52 12.02
N ARG A 92 -20.85 3.16 10.90
CA ARG A 92 -21.62 4.32 10.35
C ARG A 92 -22.71 3.89 9.37
N SER A 93 -22.79 2.60 9.03
CA SER A 93 -23.86 2.03 8.22
C SER A 93 -25.02 1.41 9.01
N GLU A 94 -24.93 1.37 10.35
CA GLU A 94 -26.06 1.14 11.28
C GLU A 94 -26.74 2.46 11.65
#